data_AF-A0A7Y4XH23-F1
#
_entry.id   AF-A0A7Y4XH23-F1
#
_cell.length_a   1.000
_cell.length_b   1.000
_cell.length_c   1.000
_cell.angle_alpha   90.00
_cell.angle_beta   90.00
_cell.angle_gamma   90.00
#
_symmetry.space_group_name_H-M   'P 1'
#
loop_
_entity.id
_entity.type
_entity.pdbx_description
1 polymer ?
#
loop_
_entity_poly.entity_id
_entity_poly.type
_entity_poly.pdbx_seq_one_letter_code
_entity_poly.pdbx_strand_id
1 'polypeptide(L)'
;MRAALLLTGDALPFQALENAVKPEDRGHNAPSSATGPQNTAADRAAPAAVSMHKGAHSGPASQYSQRPGLAPGAAHSGHGTAHHSHGADGPVYGALDLGTNNCRLLLARPSRRGFRVVDAFSRIIRLGEGVSQTGALSELAMSRTLDALKVCAGKLDRHGVNRARMVATQACRVAGDGPDFIGRVRDHTGLDLEILTPETEARLAVSGCSTLVDPAVDYVLVFDIGGGSSEIIWLDLTQAGARRGTASHRIDADAAIVAWTSLPVGVVTLAETFDGRNVTPGSFEAMVASVQAMLAPFEAAHKFRDRLQNRPVHLLGTSGTVTTIAGILLGLPRYDRNQVDGIWLRVPEIEEITARLLGQSYDQRIAEPCIGRERADLVLAGCAILEAILRLWPAERLRVADRGLREGILTTLMMEDGVWRAGRRRRRGGRNQGRSG
;
A
#
# COMPACT_ATOMS: atom_id res chain seq x y z
N MET A 1 42.32 2.47 -18.73
CA MET A 1 42.65 2.91 -17.36
C MET A 1 41.40 3.49 -16.72
N ARG A 2 40.77 2.72 -15.83
CA ARG A 2 39.58 3.12 -15.06
C ARG A 2 40.07 3.74 -13.75
N ALA A 3 39.64 4.96 -13.44
CA ALA A 3 39.84 5.56 -12.12
C ALA A 3 38.56 5.37 -11.30
N ALA A 4 38.68 4.61 -10.22
CA ALA A 4 37.70 4.47 -9.17
C ALA A 4 37.80 5.68 -8.23
N LEU A 5 36.66 6.25 -7.84
CA LEU A 5 36.59 7.12 -6.67
C LEU A 5 35.63 6.47 -5.66
N LEU A 6 36.24 5.97 -4.59
CA LEU A 6 35.60 5.66 -3.31
C LEU A 6 35.23 6.98 -2.63
N LEU A 7 34.00 7.11 -2.14
CA LEU A 7 33.67 8.05 -1.07
C LEU A 7 32.93 7.29 0.02
N THR A 8 33.58 7.27 1.18
CA THR A 8 33.17 6.70 2.46
C THR A 8 32.19 7.62 3.19
N GLY A 9 31.51 7.04 4.18
CA GLY A 9 30.43 7.66 4.95
C GLY A 9 30.79 8.92 5.72
N ASP A 10 29.76 9.68 6.08
CA ASP A 10 29.49 10.00 7.49
C ASP A 10 28.02 10.41 7.67
N ALA A 11 27.40 9.81 8.69
CA ALA A 11 26.07 10.13 9.18
C ALA A 11 26.16 11.38 10.07
N LEU A 12 25.27 12.35 9.87
CA LEU A 12 25.14 13.51 10.76
C LEU A 12 23.86 13.38 11.63
N PRO A 13 23.95 13.68 12.95
CA PRO A 13 22.87 13.46 13.90
C PRO A 13 21.82 14.59 13.90
N PHE A 14 20.62 14.19 14.31
CA PHE A 14 19.40 14.96 14.55
C PHE A 14 19.59 15.90 15.76
N GLN A 15 19.67 17.22 15.55
CA GLN A 15 19.33 18.29 16.52
C GLN A 15 19.73 19.66 15.97
N ALA A 16 18.75 20.49 15.58
CA ALA A 16 18.79 21.96 15.66
C ALA A 16 17.58 22.53 14.93
N LEU A 17 16.55 22.96 15.68
CA LEU A 17 15.65 24.06 15.32
C LEU A 17 14.73 24.34 16.53
N GLU A 18 15.34 24.80 17.63
CA GLU A 18 14.62 25.52 18.68
C GLU A 18 15.39 26.81 18.99
N ASN A 19 14.62 27.88 19.18
CA ASN A 19 15.00 29.21 19.66
C ASN A 19 15.36 30.29 18.63
N ALA A 20 14.34 31.06 18.25
CA ALA A 20 14.44 32.51 18.20
C ALA A 20 13.05 33.13 18.46
N VAL A 21 12.90 33.82 19.59
CA VAL A 21 12.21 35.11 19.80
C VAL A 21 11.86 35.21 21.30
N LYS A 22 12.62 36.05 22.01
CA LYS A 22 12.19 36.71 23.24
C LYS A 22 12.02 38.20 22.92
N PRO A 23 11.05 38.89 23.53
CA PRO A 23 11.22 40.28 23.91
C PRO A 23 11.24 40.44 25.43
N GLU A 24 11.86 41.53 25.83
CA GLU A 24 12.29 41.88 27.18
C GLU A 24 11.16 42.28 28.14
N ASP A 25 11.50 42.12 29.41
CA ASP A 25 10.73 42.32 30.62
C ASP A 25 10.79 43.79 31.08
N ARG A 26 9.66 44.41 31.39
CA ARG A 26 9.58 45.62 32.24
C ARG A 26 8.28 45.63 33.07
N GLY A 27 8.40 45.12 34.29
CA GLY A 27 8.25 45.96 35.49
C GLY A 27 6.86 46.15 36.10
N HIS A 28 6.68 45.51 37.27
CA HIS A 28 6.11 46.05 38.52
C HIS A 28 4.66 46.57 38.54
N ASN A 29 3.75 45.83 39.19
CA ASN A 29 3.23 46.12 40.54
C ASN A 29 2.01 45.24 40.87
N ALA A 30 2.08 44.53 42.01
CA ALA A 30 0.92 44.09 42.81
C ALA A 30 0.68 45.19 43.89
N PRO A 31 -0.47 45.29 44.62
CA PRO A 31 -1.04 44.16 45.38
C PRO A 31 -2.57 44.16 45.67
N SER A 32 -3.00 43.05 46.29
CA SER A 32 -4.14 42.91 47.21
C SER A 32 -5.55 42.89 46.58
N SER A 33 -6.60 42.25 47.11
CA SER A 33 -6.85 41.49 48.34
C SER A 33 -8.19 40.74 48.20
N ALA A 34 -8.30 39.64 48.95
CA ALA A 34 -9.48 39.05 49.62
C ALA A 34 -10.90 39.24 49.05
N THR A 35 -11.63 38.12 48.90
CA THR A 35 -12.76 37.70 49.75
C THR A 35 -13.60 36.61 49.06
N GLY A 36 -13.84 35.48 49.74
CA GLY A 36 -15.07 34.69 49.55
C GLY A 36 -16.21 35.28 50.41
N PRO A 37 -17.38 34.61 50.61
CA PRO A 37 -17.69 33.23 50.24
C PRO A 37 -19.19 32.96 49.84
N GLN A 38 -19.51 31.67 49.65
CA GLN A 38 -20.76 30.94 50.02
C GLN A 38 -21.99 30.82 49.10
N ASN A 39 -22.33 29.52 48.89
CA ASN A 39 -23.64 28.84 48.94
C ASN A 39 -24.74 29.18 47.90
N THR A 40 -25.35 28.20 47.23
CA THR A 40 -26.30 27.24 47.84
C THR A 40 -26.63 26.06 46.89
N ALA A 41 -26.89 24.90 47.52
CA ALA A 41 -27.79 23.76 47.20
C ALA A 41 -28.71 23.86 45.96
N ALA A 42 -29.23 22.80 45.34
CA ALA A 42 -29.13 21.34 45.38
C ALA A 42 -30.09 20.87 44.28
N ASP A 43 -29.83 19.75 43.59
CA ASP A 43 -30.93 18.77 43.43
C ASP A 43 -30.41 17.37 43.08
N ARG A 44 -31.02 16.39 43.74
CA ARG A 44 -30.78 14.95 43.58
C ARG A 44 -31.85 14.37 42.67
N ALA A 45 -31.45 13.58 41.68
CA ALA A 45 -32.24 12.43 41.24
C ALA A 45 -31.33 11.38 40.58
N ALA A 46 -31.45 10.15 41.05
CA ALA A 46 -30.90 8.93 40.44
C ALA A 46 -32.03 7.87 40.46
N PRO A 47 -31.86 6.69 39.85
CA PRO A 47 -31.63 6.43 38.44
C PRO A 47 -32.71 5.48 37.87
N ALA A 48 -32.87 5.43 36.54
CA ALA A 48 -33.67 4.40 35.88
C ALA A 48 -32.76 3.38 35.19
N ALA A 49 -32.87 2.13 35.63
CA ALA A 49 -32.21 0.97 35.04
C ALA A 49 -32.86 0.57 33.71
N VAL A 50 -32.05 0.29 32.68
CA VAL A 50 -32.47 -0.50 31.52
C VAL A 50 -31.35 -1.46 31.10
N SER A 51 -31.63 -2.73 31.38
CA SER A 51 -31.32 -3.98 30.66
C SER A 51 -30.05 -4.08 29.80
N MET A 52 -29.21 -5.05 30.19
CA MET A 52 -28.12 -5.62 29.41
C MET A 52 -28.66 -6.45 28.22
N HIS A 53 -28.23 -6.10 27.00
CA HIS A 53 -28.20 -7.04 25.88
C HIS A 53 -26.76 -7.27 25.42
N LYS A 54 -26.29 -8.51 25.57
CA LYS A 54 -25.08 -9.04 24.96
C LYS A 54 -25.27 -9.09 23.44
N GLY A 55 -24.56 -8.23 22.70
CA GLY A 55 -24.46 -8.29 21.24
C GLY A 55 -23.07 -8.79 20.84
N ALA A 56 -23.00 -9.97 20.23
CA ALA A 56 -21.79 -10.60 19.73
C ALA A 56 -21.17 -9.78 18.58
N HIS A 57 -19.85 -9.63 18.62
CA HIS A 57 -19.05 -9.03 17.55
C HIS A 57 -18.93 -9.96 16.34
N SER A 58 -19.37 -9.51 15.17
CA SER A 58 -19.05 -10.11 13.88
C SER A 58 -18.70 -9.02 12.88
N GLY A 59 -17.42 -8.91 12.49
CA GLY A 59 -16.97 -8.08 11.37
C GLY A 59 -17.31 -8.72 10.03
N PRO A 60 -17.50 -7.95 8.95
CA PRO A 60 -18.04 -8.49 7.70
C PRO A 60 -16.95 -9.20 6.90
N ALA A 61 -17.16 -10.50 6.67
CA ALA A 61 -16.46 -11.28 5.66
C ALA A 61 -16.93 -10.86 4.26
N SER A 62 -15.99 -10.63 3.35
CA SER A 62 -16.27 -10.45 1.92
C SER A 62 -16.76 -11.77 1.31
N GLN A 63 -18.07 -11.95 1.27
CA GLN A 63 -18.69 -13.10 0.61
C GLN A 63 -18.65 -12.94 -0.92
N TYR A 64 -17.97 -13.88 -1.57
CA TYR A 64 -18.12 -14.17 -2.99
C TYR A 64 -19.42 -14.94 -3.19
N SER A 65 -20.28 -14.46 -4.10
CA SER A 65 -21.54 -15.09 -4.47
C SER A 65 -21.31 -16.45 -5.15
N GLN A 66 -21.78 -17.53 -4.52
CA GLN A 66 -21.93 -18.84 -5.12
C GLN A 66 -23.33 -18.97 -5.75
N ARG A 67 -23.42 -19.59 -6.94
CA ARG A 67 -24.70 -19.96 -7.58
C ARG A 67 -25.25 -21.26 -6.95
N PRO A 68 -26.58 -21.49 -6.96
CA PRO A 68 -27.19 -22.65 -6.29
C PRO A 68 -27.06 -23.94 -7.11
N GLY A 69 -26.82 -25.05 -6.40
CA GLY A 69 -26.78 -26.41 -6.94
C GLY A 69 -28.17 -27.04 -7.09
N LEU A 70 -28.29 -27.89 -8.11
CA LEU A 70 -29.39 -28.84 -8.33
C LEU A 70 -29.18 -30.10 -7.47
N ALA A 71 -30.29 -30.66 -6.99
CA ALA A 71 -30.40 -31.79 -6.07
C ALA A 71 -30.10 -33.18 -6.73
N PRO A 72 -29.98 -34.28 -5.95
CA PRO A 72 -29.09 -35.40 -6.23
C PRO A 72 -29.75 -36.61 -6.90
N GLY A 73 -28.93 -37.45 -7.55
CA GLY A 73 -29.33 -38.75 -8.08
C GLY A 73 -28.29 -39.84 -7.81
N ALA A 74 -28.71 -40.81 -6.99
CA ALA A 74 -28.36 -42.23 -6.93
C ALA A 74 -26.90 -42.71 -6.75
N ALA A 75 -26.77 -43.64 -5.80
CA ALA A 75 -25.57 -44.31 -5.34
C ALA A 75 -25.01 -45.35 -6.32
N HIS A 76 -23.68 -45.51 -6.33
CA HIS A 76 -23.04 -46.81 -6.52
C HIS A 76 -21.75 -46.89 -5.70
N SER A 77 -21.66 -47.96 -4.93
CA SER A 77 -20.55 -48.38 -4.07
C SER A 77 -19.37 -48.89 -4.89
N GLY A 78 -18.17 -48.46 -4.52
CA GLY A 78 -16.91 -49.02 -5.03
C GLY A 78 -15.75 -48.60 -4.13
N HIS A 79 -15.26 -49.54 -3.32
CA HIS A 79 -14.02 -49.38 -2.57
C HIS A 79 -12.84 -49.28 -3.55
N GLY A 80 -12.18 -48.13 -3.57
CA GLY A 80 -10.95 -47.89 -4.29
C GLY A 80 -10.08 -46.92 -3.50
N THR A 81 -8.91 -47.38 -3.10
CA THR A 81 -7.85 -46.64 -2.41
C THR A 81 -7.64 -45.25 -3.02
N ALA A 82 -7.87 -44.21 -2.21
CA ALA A 82 -7.72 -42.82 -2.62
C ALA A 82 -6.23 -42.48 -2.83
N HIS A 83 -5.72 -42.72 -4.03
CA HIS A 83 -4.61 -41.94 -4.56
C HIS A 83 -5.09 -40.50 -4.70
N HIS A 84 -4.57 -39.59 -3.88
CA HIS A 84 -4.74 -38.15 -4.09
C HIS A 84 -4.11 -37.76 -5.43
N SER A 85 -4.94 -37.73 -6.47
CA SER A 85 -4.57 -37.17 -7.76
C SER A 85 -4.44 -35.65 -7.61
N HIS A 86 -3.22 -35.17 -7.35
CA HIS A 86 -2.83 -33.80 -7.63
C HIS A 86 -2.89 -33.57 -9.14
N GLY A 87 -4.07 -33.30 -9.68
CA GLY A 87 -4.28 -33.20 -11.12
C GLY A 87 -5.42 -32.26 -11.48
N ALA A 88 -5.08 -31.06 -11.97
CA ALA A 88 -5.72 -30.32 -13.08
C ALA A 88 -5.25 -28.86 -13.11
N ASP A 89 -5.05 -28.26 -11.93
CA ASP A 89 -4.70 -26.85 -11.78
C ASP A 89 -3.21 -26.69 -11.43
N GLY A 90 -2.48 -25.85 -12.17
CA GLY A 90 -1.03 -25.61 -11.98
C GLY A 90 -0.63 -25.05 -10.60
N PRO A 91 0.68 -24.85 -10.36
CA PRO A 91 1.22 -24.49 -9.05
C PRO A 91 0.62 -23.18 -8.50
N VAL A 92 0.42 -23.12 -7.19
CA VAL A 92 -0.08 -21.95 -6.45
C VAL A 92 1.09 -21.20 -5.85
N TYR A 93 1.09 -19.88 -6.05
CA TYR A 93 2.07 -18.96 -5.49
C TYR A 93 1.42 -18.05 -4.46
N GLY A 94 2.17 -17.66 -3.43
CA GLY A 94 1.74 -16.73 -2.39
C GLY A 94 2.60 -15.48 -2.30
N ALA A 95 1.97 -14.33 -2.10
CA ALA A 95 2.65 -13.09 -1.72
C ALA A 95 1.97 -12.49 -0.50
N LEU A 96 2.70 -12.40 0.61
CA LEU A 96 2.25 -11.74 1.83
C LEU A 96 3.00 -10.42 2.00
N ASP A 97 2.25 -9.36 2.22
CA ASP A 97 2.74 -8.00 2.45
C ASP A 97 2.25 -7.54 3.83
N LEU A 98 3.20 -7.37 4.75
CA LEU A 98 2.99 -6.81 6.07
C LEU A 98 3.41 -5.33 6.08
N GLY A 99 2.44 -4.48 5.80
CA GLY A 99 2.63 -3.03 5.77
C GLY A 99 2.39 -2.33 7.11
N THR A 100 2.68 -1.03 7.15
CA THR A 100 2.41 -0.16 8.30
C THR A 100 0.94 -0.14 8.72
N ASN A 101 0.01 -0.15 7.75
CA ASN A 101 -1.42 -0.04 8.03
C ASN A 101 -2.18 -1.36 7.83
N ASN A 102 -1.78 -2.19 6.86
CA ASN A 102 -2.58 -3.30 6.36
C ASN A 102 -1.70 -4.56 6.20
N CYS A 103 -2.23 -5.71 6.61
CA CYS A 103 -1.67 -7.02 6.29
C CYS A 103 -2.45 -7.63 5.14
N ARG A 104 -1.75 -8.02 4.07
CA ARG A 104 -2.37 -8.52 2.84
C ARG A 104 -1.73 -9.82 2.38
N LEU A 105 -2.54 -10.75 1.91
CA LEU A 105 -2.10 -11.98 1.24
C LEU A 105 -2.77 -12.05 -0.13
N LEU A 106 -2.00 -12.47 -1.13
CA LEU A 106 -2.52 -12.80 -2.45
C LEU A 106 -2.02 -14.18 -2.87
N LEU A 107 -2.95 -15.09 -3.17
CA LEU A 107 -2.66 -16.40 -3.71
C LEU A 107 -3.07 -16.47 -5.17
N ALA A 108 -2.18 -16.93 -6.03
CA ALA A 108 -2.40 -16.91 -7.47
C ALA A 108 -1.85 -18.14 -8.18
N ARG A 109 -2.50 -18.52 -9.29
CA ARG A 109 -1.99 -19.51 -10.24
C ARG A 109 -1.56 -18.83 -11.53
N PRO A 110 -0.47 -19.29 -12.17
CA PRO A 110 -0.14 -18.86 -13.51
C PRO A 110 -1.28 -18.95 -14.51
N SER A 111 -1.31 -18.00 -15.43
CA SER A 111 -2.21 -17.98 -16.59
C SER A 111 -1.42 -17.57 -17.85
N ARG A 112 -2.04 -17.74 -19.02
CA ARG A 112 -1.41 -17.39 -20.31
C ARG A 112 -1.00 -15.91 -20.43
N ARG A 113 -1.67 -15.02 -19.68
CA ARG A 113 -1.50 -13.56 -19.75
C ARG A 113 -1.06 -12.93 -18.42
N GLY A 114 -0.55 -13.74 -17.49
CA GLY A 114 -0.20 -13.29 -16.13
C GLY A 114 -0.57 -14.38 -15.14
N PHE A 115 -1.40 -14.06 -14.15
CA PHE A 115 -1.91 -15.02 -13.18
C PHE A 115 -3.40 -14.80 -12.91
N ARG A 116 -4.04 -15.81 -12.30
CA ARG A 116 -5.40 -15.76 -11.80
C ARG A 116 -5.34 -15.82 -10.27
N VAL A 117 -5.99 -14.87 -9.61
CA VAL A 117 -6.15 -14.88 -8.15
C VAL A 117 -7.03 -16.07 -7.75
N VAL A 118 -6.58 -16.84 -6.77
CA VAL A 118 -7.29 -17.99 -6.22
C VAL A 118 -7.90 -17.66 -4.86
N ASP A 119 -7.18 -16.90 -4.06
CA ASP A 119 -7.62 -16.42 -2.76
C ASP A 119 -6.88 -15.12 -2.42
N ALA A 120 -7.48 -14.29 -1.58
CA ALA A 120 -6.90 -13.08 -1.06
C ALA A 120 -7.32 -12.85 0.39
N PHE A 121 -6.52 -12.05 1.09
CA PHE A 121 -6.83 -11.56 2.42
C PHE A 121 -6.32 -10.13 2.54
N SER A 122 -7.06 -9.28 3.25
CA SER A 122 -6.62 -7.95 3.65
C SER A 122 -7.25 -7.64 4.99
N ARG A 123 -6.45 -7.12 5.92
CA ARG A 123 -6.94 -6.64 7.22
C ARG A 123 -6.16 -5.42 7.65
N ILE A 124 -6.89 -4.38 8.05
CA ILE A 124 -6.29 -3.20 8.67
C ILE A 124 -5.80 -3.63 10.07
N ILE A 125 -4.51 -3.45 10.29
CA ILE A 125 -3.80 -3.86 11.52
C ILE A 125 -3.19 -2.68 12.24
N ARG A 126 -2.95 -1.56 11.54
CA ARG A 126 -2.26 -0.36 12.05
C ARG A 126 -0.98 -0.72 12.83
N LEU A 127 -0.11 -1.54 12.24
CA LEU A 127 1.13 -1.99 12.88
C LEU A 127 2.05 -0.83 13.25
N GLY A 128 2.12 0.19 12.40
CA GLY A 128 2.99 1.34 12.60
C GLY A 128 2.40 2.48 13.41
N GLU A 129 1.23 2.30 14.04
CA GLU A 129 0.64 3.35 14.86
C GLU A 129 1.55 3.70 16.04
N GLY A 130 1.87 4.99 16.21
CA GLY A 130 2.73 5.50 17.27
C GLY A 130 4.23 5.20 17.11
N VAL A 131 4.66 4.47 16.07
CA VAL A 131 6.09 4.14 15.87
C VAL A 131 6.92 5.39 15.61
N SER A 132 6.38 6.36 14.87
CA SER A 132 7.03 7.64 14.57
C SER A 132 7.43 8.43 15.82
N GLN A 133 6.69 8.24 16.92
CA GLN A 133 6.85 8.95 18.18
C GLN A 133 7.60 8.13 19.23
N THR A 134 7.36 6.82 19.26
CA THR A 134 7.88 5.92 20.31
C THR A 134 9.12 5.14 19.91
N GLY A 135 9.36 4.99 18.60
CA GLY A 135 10.43 4.16 18.06
C GLY A 135 10.21 2.65 18.16
N ALA A 136 9.04 2.18 18.63
CA ALA A 136 8.74 0.77 18.84
C ALA A 136 7.31 0.39 18.44
N LEU A 137 7.08 -0.89 18.15
CA LEU A 137 5.76 -1.44 17.86
C LEU A 137 4.94 -1.57 19.15
N SER A 138 3.66 -1.20 19.11
CA SER A 138 2.79 -1.39 20.28
C SER A 138 2.36 -2.86 20.44
N GLU A 139 2.29 -3.35 21.68
CA GLU A 139 1.83 -4.73 21.95
C GLU A 139 0.41 -5.00 21.42
N LEU A 140 -0.47 -4.00 21.46
CA LEU A 140 -1.81 -4.10 20.86
C LEU A 140 -1.73 -4.28 19.34
N ALA A 141 -0.88 -3.51 18.65
CA ALA A 141 -0.71 -3.62 17.22
C ALA A 141 -0.04 -4.94 16.81
N MET A 142 0.97 -5.39 17.55
CA MET A 142 1.60 -6.70 17.36
C MET A 142 0.61 -7.84 17.53
N SER A 143 -0.23 -7.81 18.58
CA SER A 143 -1.26 -8.82 18.83
C SER A 143 -2.29 -8.90 17.69
N ARG A 144 -2.86 -7.75 17.28
CA ARG A 144 -3.76 -7.67 16.10
C ARG A 144 -3.08 -8.17 14.84
N THR A 145 -1.78 -7.99 14.70
CA THR A 145 -1.02 -8.41 13.52
C THR A 145 -0.79 -9.92 13.51
N LEU A 146 -0.40 -10.51 14.65
CA LEU A 146 -0.23 -11.96 14.80
C LEU A 146 -1.52 -12.70 14.46
N ASP A 147 -2.66 -12.21 14.91
CA ASP A 147 -3.95 -12.81 14.57
C ASP A 147 -4.29 -12.73 13.07
N ALA A 148 -3.72 -11.77 12.33
CA ALA A 148 -3.95 -11.62 10.90
C ALA A 148 -3.08 -12.64 10.16
N LEU A 149 -1.83 -12.74 10.61
CA LEU A 149 -0.83 -13.66 10.08
C LEU A 149 -1.21 -15.13 10.33
N LYS A 150 -1.83 -15.47 11.47
CA LYS A 150 -2.41 -16.81 11.69
C LYS A 150 -3.45 -17.18 10.61
N VAL A 151 -4.30 -16.23 10.22
CA VAL A 151 -5.29 -16.45 9.13
C VAL A 151 -4.57 -16.63 7.79
N CYS A 152 -3.52 -15.84 7.53
CA CYS A 152 -2.68 -15.98 6.34
C CYS A 152 -1.98 -17.35 6.29
N ALA A 153 -1.40 -17.81 7.39
CA ALA A 153 -0.77 -19.13 7.50
C ALA A 153 -1.75 -20.25 7.18
N GLY A 154 -2.95 -20.22 7.76
CA GLY A 154 -4.00 -21.18 7.43
C GLY A 154 -4.45 -21.12 5.96
N LYS A 155 -4.42 -19.96 5.31
CA LYS A 155 -4.71 -19.85 3.86
C LYS A 155 -3.58 -20.48 3.02
N LEU A 156 -2.32 -20.20 3.35
CA LEU A 156 -1.16 -20.77 2.65
C LEU A 156 -1.18 -22.30 2.71
N ASP A 157 -1.45 -22.86 3.88
CA ASP A 157 -1.54 -24.31 4.11
C ASP A 157 -2.71 -24.94 3.34
N ARG A 158 -3.93 -24.42 3.51
CA ARG A 158 -5.14 -24.95 2.84
C ARG A 158 -5.04 -24.99 1.32
N HIS A 159 -4.33 -24.05 0.71
CA HIS A 159 -4.16 -23.99 -0.75
C HIS A 159 -2.94 -24.75 -1.26
N GLY A 160 -2.14 -25.37 -0.37
CA GLY A 160 -0.94 -26.12 -0.74
C GLY A 160 0.05 -25.27 -1.54
N VAL A 161 0.33 -24.06 -1.07
CA VAL A 161 1.14 -23.08 -1.82
C VAL A 161 2.55 -23.65 -2.07
N ASN A 162 2.93 -23.70 -3.35
CA ASN A 162 4.21 -24.28 -3.78
C ASN A 162 5.39 -23.37 -3.46
N ARG A 163 5.20 -22.06 -3.62
CA ARG A 163 6.22 -21.05 -3.36
C ARG A 163 5.56 -19.78 -2.88
N ALA A 164 6.04 -19.25 -1.77
CA ALA A 164 5.59 -17.97 -1.25
C ALA A 164 6.77 -17.08 -0.94
N ARG A 165 6.55 -15.77 -0.99
CA ARG A 165 7.45 -14.77 -0.44
C ARG A 165 6.63 -13.84 0.45
N MET A 166 7.12 -13.65 1.66
CA MET A 166 6.40 -12.97 2.73
C MET A 166 7.30 -11.87 3.23
N VAL A 167 6.80 -10.64 3.23
CA VAL A 167 7.63 -9.46 3.42
C VAL A 167 7.00 -8.52 4.43
N ALA A 168 7.85 -7.80 5.16
CA ALA A 168 7.49 -6.70 6.03
C ALA A 168 8.16 -5.41 5.54
N THR A 169 7.46 -4.29 5.67
CA THR A 169 7.92 -3.01 5.11
C THR A 169 8.26 -2.00 6.22
N GLN A 170 8.05 -0.70 5.94
CA GLN A 170 8.51 0.42 6.74
C GLN A 170 8.33 0.27 8.26
N ALA A 171 7.16 -0.17 8.75
CA ALA A 171 6.92 -0.24 10.20
C ALA A 171 7.92 -1.16 10.92
N CYS A 172 8.14 -2.37 10.41
CA CYS A 172 9.13 -3.29 10.99
C CYS A 172 10.58 -2.84 10.74
N ARG A 173 10.81 -2.07 9.66
CA ARG A 173 12.15 -1.56 9.33
C ARG A 173 12.61 -0.45 10.27
N VAL A 174 11.70 0.44 10.68
CA VAL A 174 12.05 1.63 11.49
C VAL A 174 11.86 1.43 12.99
N ALA A 175 11.04 0.47 13.41
CA ALA A 175 10.86 0.15 14.82
C ALA A 175 12.07 -0.59 15.38
N GLY A 176 12.55 -0.18 16.56
CA GLY A 176 13.72 -0.78 17.21
C GLY A 176 13.52 -2.26 17.58
N ASP A 177 12.27 -2.66 17.83
CA ASP A 177 11.84 -4.04 18.14
C ASP A 177 11.27 -4.78 16.91
N GLY A 178 11.39 -4.21 15.71
CA GLY A 178 10.90 -4.80 14.47
C GLY A 178 11.45 -6.21 14.17
N PRO A 179 12.78 -6.44 14.20
CA PRO A 179 13.35 -7.77 14.02
C PRO A 179 12.87 -8.80 15.05
N ASP A 180 12.71 -8.41 16.31
CA ASP A 180 12.21 -9.27 17.38
C ASP A 180 10.75 -9.67 17.12
N PHE A 181 9.93 -8.71 16.67
CA PHE A 181 8.56 -9.00 16.27
C PHE A 181 8.49 -10.00 15.11
N ILE A 182 9.37 -9.89 14.10
CA ILE A 182 9.46 -10.89 13.02
C ILE A 182 9.85 -12.28 13.57
N GLY A 183 10.74 -12.34 14.56
CA GLY A 183 11.02 -13.57 15.32
C GLY A 183 9.75 -14.16 15.94
N ARG A 184 8.98 -13.35 16.68
CA ARG A 184 7.70 -13.76 17.29
C ARG A 184 6.70 -14.26 16.24
N VAL A 185 6.62 -13.62 15.07
CA VAL A 185 5.76 -14.06 13.96
C VAL A 185 6.10 -15.48 13.53
N ARG A 186 7.40 -15.77 13.33
CA ARG A 186 7.89 -17.10 12.96
C ARG A 186 7.49 -18.14 13.99
N ASP A 187 7.71 -17.85 15.27
CA ASP A 187 7.43 -18.79 16.37
C ASP A 187 5.94 -19.13 16.49
N HIS A 188 5.06 -18.15 16.27
CA HIS A 188 3.61 -18.31 16.47
C HIS A 188 2.85 -18.78 15.23
N THR A 189 3.40 -18.59 14.04
CA THR A 189 2.68 -18.82 12.78
C THR A 189 3.42 -19.71 11.79
N GLY A 190 4.73 -19.95 12.02
CA GLY A 190 5.60 -20.62 11.07
C GLY A 190 5.95 -19.78 9.83
N LEU A 191 5.48 -18.54 9.73
CA LEU A 191 5.74 -17.67 8.59
C LEU A 191 7.11 -17.00 8.73
N ASP A 192 7.96 -17.18 7.73
CA ASP A 192 9.28 -16.55 7.64
C ASP A 192 9.17 -15.27 6.81
N LEU A 193 9.13 -14.12 7.50
CA LEU A 193 9.02 -12.81 6.88
C LEU A 193 10.41 -12.17 6.77
N GLU A 194 10.71 -11.56 5.63
CA GLU A 194 11.88 -10.70 5.47
C GLU A 194 11.49 -9.22 5.56
N ILE A 195 12.32 -8.40 6.21
CA ILE A 195 12.15 -6.95 6.18
C ILE A 195 12.81 -6.43 4.91
N LEU A 196 12.03 -5.81 4.03
CA LEU A 196 12.56 -5.31 2.76
C LEU A 196 13.35 -4.02 2.94
N THR A 197 14.29 -3.80 2.03
CA THR A 197 14.90 -2.49 1.81
C THR A 197 13.94 -1.61 0.99
N PRO A 198 13.99 -0.27 1.16
CA PRO A 198 13.21 0.64 0.33
C PRO A 198 13.45 0.47 -1.17
N GLU A 199 14.69 0.16 -1.58
CA GLU A 199 15.00 -0.13 -2.99
C GLU A 199 14.22 -1.34 -3.50
N THR A 200 14.17 -2.41 -2.70
CA THR A 200 13.46 -3.64 -3.10
C THR A 200 11.96 -3.39 -3.19
N GLU A 201 11.39 -2.60 -2.27
CA GLU A 201 9.99 -2.18 -2.32
C GLU A 201 9.68 -1.41 -3.61
N ALA A 202 10.49 -0.39 -3.93
CA ALA A 202 10.35 0.41 -5.13
C ALA A 202 10.39 -0.45 -6.43
N ARG A 203 11.33 -1.39 -6.52
CA ARG A 203 11.43 -2.31 -7.66
C ARG A 203 10.23 -3.25 -7.77
N LEU A 204 9.76 -3.80 -6.65
CA LEU A 204 8.59 -4.67 -6.61
C LEU A 204 7.30 -3.91 -6.97
N ALA A 205 7.15 -2.66 -6.52
CA ALA A 205 6.03 -1.81 -6.89
C ALA A 205 5.96 -1.61 -8.41
N VAL A 206 7.10 -1.25 -9.03
CA VAL A 206 7.25 -1.12 -10.49
C VAL A 206 6.94 -2.42 -11.22
N SER A 207 7.48 -3.55 -10.77
CA SER A 207 7.22 -4.87 -11.35
C SER A 207 5.72 -5.21 -11.34
N GLY A 208 5.04 -4.93 -10.21
CA GLY A 208 3.62 -5.21 -10.02
C GLY A 208 2.69 -4.38 -10.90
N CYS A 209 3.05 -3.13 -11.19
CA CYS A 209 2.25 -2.22 -12.01
C CYS A 209 2.69 -2.16 -13.48
N SER A 210 3.82 -2.78 -13.85
CA SER A 210 4.41 -2.76 -15.21
C SER A 210 3.42 -3.00 -16.36
N THR A 211 2.43 -3.87 -16.17
CA THR A 211 1.38 -4.17 -17.18
C THR A 211 0.41 -3.03 -17.47
N LEU A 212 0.38 -2.00 -16.62
CA LEU A 212 -0.46 -0.81 -16.77
C LEU A 212 0.31 0.36 -17.39
N VAL A 213 1.61 0.24 -17.56
CA VAL A 213 2.42 1.28 -18.20
C VAL A 213 2.01 1.44 -19.67
N ASP A 214 1.71 2.67 -20.07
CA ASP A 214 1.48 3.03 -21.46
C ASP A 214 2.83 2.95 -22.23
N PRO A 215 2.97 2.09 -23.24
CA PRO A 215 4.22 1.99 -23.99
C PRO A 215 4.45 3.18 -24.95
N ALA A 216 3.44 4.03 -25.18
CA ALA A 216 3.53 5.18 -26.07
C ALA A 216 4.15 6.42 -25.40
N VAL A 217 4.34 6.42 -24.09
CA VAL A 217 4.96 7.54 -23.37
C VAL A 217 6.49 7.43 -23.32
N ASP A 218 7.14 8.55 -23.05
CA ASP A 218 8.59 8.62 -22.91
C ASP A 218 9.02 8.35 -21.48
N TYR A 219 8.23 8.83 -20.51
CA TYR A 219 8.53 8.72 -19.09
C TYR A 219 7.34 8.22 -18.29
N VAL A 220 7.65 7.52 -17.20
CA VAL A 220 6.64 7.09 -16.23
C VAL A 220 7.10 7.53 -14.85
N LEU A 221 6.20 8.17 -14.11
CA LEU A 221 6.34 8.39 -12.68
C LEU A 221 5.46 7.38 -11.96
N VAL A 222 6.08 6.39 -11.34
CA VAL A 222 5.39 5.45 -10.46
C VAL A 222 5.48 5.99 -9.04
N PHE A 223 4.37 5.99 -8.33
CA PHE A 223 4.38 6.30 -6.90
C PHE A 223 3.51 5.32 -6.11
N ASP A 224 4.03 4.86 -4.97
CA ASP A 224 3.31 4.04 -4.01
C ASP A 224 3.11 4.85 -2.73
N ILE A 225 1.86 5.18 -2.40
CA ILE A 225 1.54 5.92 -1.17
C ILE A 225 1.19 4.89 -0.10
N GLY A 226 2.22 4.51 0.66
CA GLY A 226 2.14 3.54 1.75
C GLY A 226 1.61 4.13 3.06
N GLY A 227 1.64 3.30 4.10
CA GLY A 227 1.24 3.73 5.45
C GLY A 227 2.32 4.55 6.15
N GLY A 228 3.58 4.13 6.09
CA GLY A 228 4.71 4.81 6.75
C GLY A 228 5.79 5.34 5.81
N SER A 229 5.73 4.98 4.53
CA SER A 229 6.62 5.47 3.49
C SER A 229 5.83 5.75 2.23
N SER A 230 6.44 6.51 1.32
CA SER A 230 5.95 6.70 -0.03
C SER A 230 7.11 6.59 -1.01
N GLU A 231 7.03 5.67 -1.94
CA GLU A 231 8.08 5.45 -2.94
C GLU A 231 7.77 6.26 -4.20
N ILE A 232 8.81 6.89 -4.77
CA ILE A 232 8.74 7.65 -6.02
C ILE A 232 9.77 7.06 -6.97
N ILE A 233 9.35 6.63 -8.16
CA ILE A 233 10.19 5.96 -9.13
C ILE A 233 10.01 6.56 -10.52
N TRP A 234 11.11 6.97 -11.14
CA TRP A 234 11.14 7.47 -12.50
C TRP A 234 11.65 6.40 -13.45
N LEU A 235 10.84 6.13 -14.49
CA LEU A 235 11.20 5.25 -15.59
C LEU A 235 11.46 6.08 -16.86
N ASP A 236 12.55 5.78 -17.55
CA ASP A 236 12.86 6.31 -18.88
C ASP A 236 12.64 5.22 -19.93
N LEU A 237 11.52 5.31 -20.64
CA LEU A 237 11.13 4.35 -21.67
C LEU A 237 11.81 4.62 -23.02
N THR A 238 12.65 5.65 -23.11
CA THR A 238 13.34 6.05 -24.34
C THR A 238 14.68 5.30 -24.49
N GLN A 239 15.20 4.75 -23.39
CA GLN A 239 16.46 4.02 -23.39
C GLN A 239 16.37 2.70 -24.17
N ALA A 240 17.45 2.38 -24.88
CA ALA A 240 17.59 1.15 -25.65
C ALA A 240 17.63 -0.08 -24.71
N GLY A 241 16.48 -0.71 -24.49
CA GLY A 241 16.34 -1.84 -23.57
C GLY A 241 15.00 -1.83 -22.82
N ALA A 242 14.51 -0.65 -22.46
CA ALA A 242 13.20 -0.48 -21.80
C ALA A 242 12.05 -1.08 -22.64
N ARG A 243 12.16 -0.99 -23.98
CA ARG A 243 11.17 -1.50 -24.94
C ARG A 243 11.49 -2.92 -25.48
N ARG A 244 12.57 -3.59 -25.02
CA ARG A 244 12.87 -4.98 -25.42
C ARG A 244 11.96 -5.93 -24.65
N GLY A 245 10.74 -6.11 -25.16
CA GLY A 245 9.79 -7.06 -24.61
C GLY A 245 10.35 -8.49 -24.57
N THR A 246 10.40 -9.06 -23.37
CA THR A 246 10.37 -10.53 -23.25
C THR A 246 9.01 -11.03 -23.76
N ALA A 247 8.83 -12.35 -23.89
CA ALA A 247 7.74 -13.03 -24.61
C ALA A 247 6.28 -12.62 -24.27
N SER A 248 6.07 -11.71 -23.33
CA SER A 248 4.82 -11.28 -22.72
C SER A 248 4.48 -9.79 -22.88
N HIS A 249 5.19 -9.00 -23.72
CA HIS A 249 4.94 -7.55 -23.86
C HIS A 249 5.10 -6.75 -22.55
N ARG A 250 5.97 -7.20 -21.64
CA ARG A 250 6.31 -6.44 -20.44
C ARG A 250 7.55 -5.58 -20.73
N ILE A 251 7.46 -4.30 -20.36
CA ILE A 251 8.63 -3.42 -20.22
C ILE A 251 9.58 -4.11 -19.24
N ASP A 252 10.87 -4.13 -19.55
CA ASP A 252 11.88 -4.49 -18.56
C ASP A 252 11.98 -3.32 -17.59
N ALA A 253 11.04 -3.30 -16.65
CA ALA A 253 10.76 -2.13 -15.85
C ALA A 253 11.93 -1.82 -14.90
N ASP A 254 12.69 -2.84 -14.47
CA ASP A 254 13.94 -2.67 -13.73
C ASP A 254 15.02 -1.97 -14.56
N ALA A 255 15.16 -2.32 -15.84
CA ALA A 255 16.10 -1.66 -16.75
C ALA A 255 15.69 -0.23 -17.11
N ALA A 256 14.42 0.13 -16.92
CA ALA A 256 13.89 1.47 -17.19
C ALA A 256 14.03 2.43 -16.00
N ILE A 257 14.29 1.94 -14.77
CA ILE A 257 14.44 2.79 -13.58
C ILE A 257 15.68 3.67 -13.74
N VAL A 258 15.48 4.99 -13.81
CA VAL A 258 16.57 5.97 -13.89
C VAL A 258 16.82 6.69 -12.57
N ALA A 259 15.81 6.77 -11.71
CA ALA A 259 15.93 7.28 -10.35
C ALA A 259 14.78 6.77 -9.50
N TRP A 260 15.03 6.67 -8.20
CA TRP A 260 13.99 6.39 -7.23
C TRP A 260 14.35 7.04 -5.89
N THR A 261 13.33 7.29 -5.06
CA THR A 261 13.50 7.65 -3.65
C THR A 261 12.36 7.03 -2.83
N SER A 262 12.61 6.83 -1.54
CA SER A 262 11.61 6.44 -0.56
C SER A 262 11.51 7.54 0.47
N LEU A 263 10.39 8.26 0.46
CA LEU A 263 10.12 9.26 1.48
C LEU A 263 9.75 8.54 2.79
N PRO A 264 10.30 8.95 3.94
CA PRO A 264 9.92 8.40 5.24
C PRO A 264 8.57 8.96 5.73
N VAL A 265 7.61 9.11 4.82
CA VAL A 265 6.26 9.60 5.10
C VAL A 265 5.25 8.80 4.31
N GLY A 266 4.23 8.29 5.00
CA GLY A 266 3.03 7.71 4.42
C GLY A 266 1.78 8.26 5.10
N VAL A 267 0.62 7.70 4.78
CA VAL A 267 -0.66 8.23 5.27
C VAL A 267 -0.82 8.16 6.79
N VAL A 268 -0.23 7.15 7.45
CA VAL A 268 -0.28 6.99 8.92
C VAL A 268 0.59 8.03 9.59
N THR A 269 1.88 8.10 9.21
CA THR A 269 2.84 9.02 9.84
C THR A 269 2.46 10.48 9.63
N LEU A 270 1.90 10.82 8.45
CA LEU A 270 1.47 12.19 8.17
C LEU A 270 0.18 12.54 8.93
N ALA A 271 -0.78 11.61 9.02
CA ALA A 271 -1.99 11.81 9.82
C ALA A 271 -1.71 11.93 11.32
N GLU A 272 -0.73 11.19 11.84
CA GLU A 272 -0.29 11.31 13.25
C GLU A 272 0.35 12.68 13.52
N THR A 273 1.16 13.18 12.59
CA THR A 273 1.85 14.47 12.74
C THR A 273 0.87 15.66 12.73
N PHE A 274 -0.20 15.59 11.92
CA PHE A 274 -1.07 16.73 11.63
C PHE A 274 -2.51 16.59 12.11
N ASP A 275 -2.81 15.61 12.97
CA ASP A 275 -4.17 15.23 13.38
C ASP A 275 -5.10 14.99 12.17
N GLY A 276 -4.96 13.81 11.57
CA GLY A 276 -5.76 13.39 10.43
C GLY A 276 -7.28 13.31 10.68
N ARG A 277 -7.74 13.44 11.93
CA ARG A 277 -9.17 13.54 12.25
C ARG A 277 -9.71 14.95 12.02
N ASN A 278 -8.97 15.97 12.45
CA ASN A 278 -9.42 17.37 12.45
C ASN A 278 -8.64 18.23 11.44
N VAL A 279 -8.67 17.81 10.18
CA VAL A 279 -7.94 18.50 9.11
C VAL A 279 -8.71 19.74 8.66
N THR A 280 -8.08 20.90 8.81
CA THR A 280 -8.49 22.19 8.24
C THR A 280 -7.81 22.44 6.89
N PRO A 281 -8.28 23.40 6.07
CA PRO A 281 -7.56 23.80 4.86
C PRO A 281 -6.11 24.24 5.14
N GLY A 282 -5.88 24.97 6.24
CA GLY A 282 -4.53 25.41 6.63
C GLY A 282 -3.62 24.23 6.99
N SER A 283 -4.09 23.27 7.79
CA SER A 283 -3.32 22.07 8.12
C SER A 283 -3.11 21.16 6.91
N PHE A 284 -4.07 21.09 5.99
CA PHE A 284 -3.92 20.33 4.74
C PHE A 284 -2.80 20.92 3.87
N GLU A 285 -2.78 22.25 3.67
CA GLU A 285 -1.69 22.91 2.95
C GLU A 285 -0.34 22.73 3.66
N ALA A 286 -0.31 22.72 4.99
CA ALA A 286 0.89 22.42 5.75
C ALA A 286 1.39 20.96 5.55
N MET A 287 0.47 19.99 5.46
CA MET A 287 0.81 18.60 5.08
C MET A 287 1.44 18.56 3.68
N VAL A 288 0.82 19.24 2.70
CA VAL A 288 1.32 19.31 1.32
C VAL A 288 2.72 19.91 1.29
N ALA A 289 2.93 21.06 1.95
CA ALA A 289 4.22 21.73 2.02
C ALA A 289 5.31 20.85 2.68
N SER A 290 4.94 20.12 3.73
CA SER A 290 5.85 19.17 4.40
C SER A 290 6.33 18.07 3.45
N VAL A 291 5.41 17.47 2.66
CA VAL A 291 5.77 16.44 1.67
C VAL A 291 6.58 17.03 0.52
N GLN A 292 6.24 18.24 0.05
CA GLN A 292 7.00 18.93 -0.99
C GLN A 292 8.45 19.21 -0.55
N ALA A 293 8.67 19.58 0.71
CA ALA A 293 10.02 19.76 1.26
C ALA A 293 10.83 18.45 1.23
N MET A 294 10.19 17.30 1.46
CA MET A 294 10.85 15.98 1.36
C MET A 294 11.14 15.56 -0.09
N LEU A 295 10.31 15.97 -1.05
CA LEU A 295 10.50 15.71 -2.48
C LEU A 295 11.56 16.62 -3.12
N ALA A 296 11.76 17.83 -2.58
CA ALA A 296 12.63 18.85 -3.18
C ALA A 296 14.08 18.38 -3.44
N PRO A 297 14.77 17.63 -2.53
CA PRO A 297 16.11 17.12 -2.81
C PRO A 297 16.16 16.17 -4.01
N PHE A 298 15.14 15.32 -4.15
CA PHE A 298 15.05 14.36 -5.26
C PHE A 298 14.82 15.08 -6.59
N GLU A 299 13.92 16.06 -6.62
CA GLU A 299 13.72 16.89 -7.81
C GLU A 299 14.97 17.71 -8.15
N ALA A 300 15.64 18.31 -7.16
CA ALA A 300 16.86 19.08 -7.39
C ALA A 300 18.00 18.23 -7.98
N ALA A 301 18.14 16.98 -7.53
CA ALA A 301 19.17 16.06 -8.00
C ALA A 301 18.93 15.60 -9.45
N HIS A 302 17.68 15.34 -9.84
CA HIS A 302 17.37 14.71 -11.12
C HIS A 302 16.75 15.64 -12.17
N LYS A 303 16.19 16.78 -11.74
CA LYS A 303 15.56 17.83 -12.54
C LYS A 303 14.50 17.27 -13.47
N PHE A 304 13.60 16.44 -12.95
CA PHE A 304 12.62 15.77 -13.79
C PHE A 304 11.66 16.75 -14.43
N ARG A 305 11.25 17.82 -13.71
CA ARG A 305 10.37 18.88 -14.24
C ARG A 305 10.91 19.45 -15.57
N ASP A 306 12.22 19.68 -15.65
CA ASP A 306 12.87 20.17 -16.87
C ASP A 306 12.80 19.13 -18.00
N ARG A 307 12.92 17.85 -17.67
CA ARG A 307 12.85 16.73 -18.63
C ARG A 307 11.44 16.47 -19.17
N LEU A 308 10.38 16.88 -18.45
CA LEU A 308 9.00 16.68 -18.89
C LEU A 308 8.56 17.69 -19.95
N GLN A 309 9.27 18.81 -20.12
CA GLN A 309 8.86 19.85 -21.06
C GLN A 309 8.73 19.28 -22.48
N ASN A 310 7.48 19.24 -22.99
CA ASN A 310 7.09 18.73 -24.31
C ASN A 310 7.19 17.21 -24.52
N ARG A 311 7.23 16.40 -23.44
CA ARG A 311 7.31 14.94 -23.54
C ARG A 311 6.11 14.27 -22.88
N PRO A 312 5.56 13.18 -23.47
CA PRO A 312 4.45 12.46 -22.86
C PRO A 312 4.91 11.73 -21.60
N VAL A 313 4.21 11.96 -20.49
CA VAL A 313 4.48 11.38 -19.18
C VAL A 313 3.25 10.64 -18.69
N HIS A 314 3.47 9.48 -18.09
CA HIS A 314 2.42 8.70 -17.45
C HIS A 314 2.64 8.66 -15.94
N LEU A 315 1.68 9.19 -15.18
CA LEU A 315 1.63 9.04 -13.73
C LEU A 315 0.89 7.75 -13.38
N LEU A 316 1.53 6.86 -12.64
CA LEU A 316 0.99 5.57 -12.23
C LEU A 316 1.03 5.46 -10.70
N GLY A 317 -0.11 5.70 -10.07
CA GLY A 317 -0.24 5.62 -8.63
C GLY A 317 -0.71 4.24 -8.18
N THR A 318 -0.20 3.75 -7.05
CA THR A 318 -0.68 2.52 -6.39
C THR A 318 -1.05 2.74 -4.93
N SER A 319 -1.57 1.68 -4.29
CA SER A 319 -1.99 1.61 -2.89
C SER A 319 -3.32 2.35 -2.59
N GLY A 320 -3.62 2.48 -1.29
CA GLY A 320 -4.95 2.81 -0.76
C GLY A 320 -5.47 4.18 -1.16
N THR A 321 -4.61 5.20 -1.28
CA THR A 321 -5.02 6.57 -1.56
C THR A 321 -5.70 6.68 -2.93
N VAL A 322 -4.98 6.36 -4.00
CA VAL A 322 -5.50 6.48 -5.37
C VAL A 322 -6.65 5.52 -5.65
N THR A 323 -6.64 4.33 -5.05
CA THR A 323 -7.73 3.35 -5.19
C THR A 323 -8.99 3.79 -4.44
N THR A 324 -8.85 4.52 -3.34
CA THR A 324 -9.98 5.12 -2.60
C THR A 324 -10.59 6.28 -3.39
N ILE A 325 -9.76 7.19 -3.91
CA ILE A 325 -10.22 8.30 -4.77
C ILE A 325 -10.95 7.76 -6.01
N ALA A 326 -10.42 6.72 -6.64
CA ALA A 326 -11.08 6.03 -7.74
C ALA A 326 -12.45 5.45 -7.37
N GLY A 327 -12.56 4.75 -6.24
CA GLY A 327 -13.83 4.19 -5.79
C GLY A 327 -14.88 5.27 -5.51
N ILE A 328 -14.43 6.41 -4.98
CA ILE A 328 -15.26 7.59 -4.75
C ILE A 328 -15.73 8.21 -6.07
N LEU A 329 -14.81 8.41 -7.03
CA LEU A 329 -15.14 8.97 -8.35
C LEU A 329 -16.20 8.13 -9.06
N LEU A 330 -16.07 6.80 -8.96
CA LEU A 330 -16.99 5.84 -9.54
C LEU A 330 -18.31 5.70 -8.76
N GLY A 331 -18.45 6.37 -7.60
CA GLY A 331 -19.64 6.28 -6.76
C GLY A 331 -19.92 4.86 -6.25
N LEU A 332 -18.87 4.07 -5.99
CA LEU A 332 -19.05 2.66 -5.65
C LEU A 332 -19.69 2.51 -4.26
N PRO A 333 -20.70 1.62 -4.08
CA PRO A 333 -21.31 1.36 -2.78
C PRO A 333 -20.37 0.61 -1.81
N ARG A 334 -19.26 0.09 -2.32
CA ARG A 334 -18.14 -0.51 -1.61
C ARG A 334 -16.97 -0.65 -2.55
N TYR A 335 -15.76 -0.73 -2.02
CA TYR A 335 -14.56 -0.96 -2.81
C TYR A 335 -14.69 -2.22 -3.72
N ASP A 336 -14.46 -2.04 -5.01
CA ASP A 336 -14.40 -3.14 -6.00
C ASP A 336 -13.18 -2.97 -6.90
N ARG A 337 -12.18 -3.85 -6.67
CA ARG A 337 -10.95 -3.90 -7.44
C ARG A 337 -11.15 -4.01 -8.95
N ASN A 338 -12.16 -4.76 -9.40
CA ASN A 338 -12.36 -5.00 -10.83
C ASN A 338 -12.80 -3.73 -11.57
N GLN A 339 -13.35 -2.77 -10.85
CA GLN A 339 -13.77 -1.49 -11.39
C GLN A 339 -12.70 -0.41 -11.21
N VAL A 340 -11.86 -0.52 -10.18
CA VAL A 340 -10.83 0.47 -9.83
C VAL A 340 -9.50 0.25 -10.57
N ASP A 341 -9.07 -0.99 -10.74
CA ASP A 341 -7.74 -1.29 -11.28
C ASP A 341 -7.59 -0.88 -12.75
N GLY A 342 -6.59 -0.05 -13.03
CA GLY A 342 -6.21 0.36 -14.38
C GLY A 342 -6.99 1.54 -14.96
N ILE A 343 -7.95 2.12 -14.22
CA ILE A 343 -8.69 3.31 -14.67
C ILE A 343 -7.81 4.55 -14.70
N TRP A 344 -8.24 5.54 -15.48
CA TRP A 344 -7.63 6.86 -15.53
C TRP A 344 -8.46 7.84 -14.71
N LEU A 345 -7.79 8.64 -13.88
CA LEU A 345 -8.37 9.77 -13.15
C LEU A 345 -7.80 11.05 -13.74
N ARG A 346 -8.65 12.02 -14.10
CA ARG A 346 -8.17 13.36 -14.48
C ARG A 346 -7.78 14.12 -13.21
N VAL A 347 -6.74 14.95 -13.29
CA VAL A 347 -6.30 15.75 -12.14
C VAL A 347 -7.41 16.65 -11.57
N PRO A 348 -8.24 17.33 -12.38
CA PRO A 348 -9.38 18.08 -11.85
C PRO A 348 -10.37 17.23 -11.04
N GLU A 349 -10.61 15.96 -11.42
CA GLU A 349 -11.50 15.07 -10.66
C GLU A 349 -10.93 14.72 -9.28
N ILE A 350 -9.60 14.59 -9.20
CA ILE A 350 -8.88 14.32 -7.94
C ILE A 350 -8.94 15.56 -7.03
N GLU A 351 -8.74 16.74 -7.59
CA GLU A 351 -8.85 18.02 -6.88
C GLU A 351 -10.26 18.23 -6.34
N GLU A 352 -11.30 17.99 -7.16
CA GLU A 352 -12.71 18.06 -6.75
C GLU A 352 -13.04 17.11 -5.60
N ILE A 353 -12.61 15.84 -5.70
CA ILE A 353 -12.81 14.86 -4.64
C ILE A 353 -12.07 15.28 -3.36
N THR A 354 -10.83 15.73 -3.49
CA THR A 354 -10.02 16.17 -2.35
C THR A 354 -10.67 17.37 -1.64
N ALA A 355 -11.12 18.37 -2.39
CA ALA A 355 -11.82 19.53 -1.85
C ALA A 355 -13.13 19.13 -1.14
N ARG A 356 -13.90 18.19 -1.72
CA ARG A 356 -15.12 17.65 -1.09
C ARG A 356 -14.80 16.95 0.23
N LEU A 357 -13.78 16.10 0.28
CA LEU A 357 -13.37 15.38 1.49
C LEU A 357 -12.85 16.32 2.59
N LEU A 358 -12.17 17.40 2.18
CA LEU A 358 -11.68 18.44 3.09
C LEU A 358 -12.83 19.26 3.69
N GLY A 359 -13.90 19.48 2.93
CA GLY A 359 -15.13 20.11 3.42
C GLY A 359 -16.02 19.22 4.28
N GLN A 360 -15.75 17.91 4.35
CA GLN A 360 -16.52 16.96 5.16
C GLN A 360 -16.08 16.94 6.63
N SER A 361 -17.02 16.65 7.52
CA SER A 361 -16.71 16.25 8.90
C SER A 361 -16.08 14.85 8.94
N TYR A 362 -15.44 14.52 10.06
CA TYR A 362 -14.91 13.18 10.26
C TYR A 362 -15.99 12.09 10.12
N ASP A 363 -17.19 12.30 10.67
CA ASP A 363 -18.28 11.33 10.58
C ASP A 363 -18.82 11.19 9.15
N GLN A 364 -18.80 12.27 8.36
CA GLN A 364 -19.14 12.20 6.94
C GLN A 364 -18.09 11.40 6.16
N ARG A 365 -16.80 11.56 6.47
CA ARG A 365 -15.74 10.71 5.89
C ARG A 365 -15.87 9.25 6.30
N ILE A 366 -16.31 8.95 7.52
CA ILE A 366 -16.64 7.58 7.94
C ILE A 366 -17.78 6.99 7.10
N ALA A 367 -18.79 7.82 6.79
CA ALA A 367 -19.97 7.39 6.03
C ALA A 367 -19.72 7.21 4.52
N GLU A 368 -18.62 7.75 3.98
CA GLU A 368 -18.22 7.56 2.59
C GLU A 368 -17.90 6.06 2.33
N PRO A 369 -18.66 5.36 1.46
CA PRO A 369 -18.59 3.90 1.34
C PRO A 369 -17.22 3.30 1.01
N CYS A 370 -16.37 4.06 0.30
CA CYS A 370 -15.03 3.60 -0.05
C CYS A 370 -13.95 3.94 0.99
N ILE A 371 -14.28 4.73 2.03
CA ILE A 371 -13.34 5.13 3.09
C ILE A 371 -13.57 4.29 4.35
N GLY A 372 -14.77 4.41 4.95
CA GLY A 372 -15.10 3.74 6.20
C GLY A 372 -14.32 4.23 7.43
N ARG A 373 -14.69 3.72 8.61
CA ARG A 373 -14.11 4.14 9.90
C ARG A 373 -12.59 3.98 9.98
N GLU A 374 -12.07 2.86 9.48
CA GLU A 374 -10.67 2.49 9.62
C GLU A 374 -9.69 3.33 8.78
N ARG A 375 -10.20 4.18 7.86
CA ARG A 375 -9.37 5.06 7.01
C ARG A 375 -9.79 6.53 7.03
N ALA A 376 -10.88 6.89 7.70
CA ALA A 376 -11.41 8.27 7.69
C ALA A 376 -10.42 9.30 8.26
N ASP A 377 -9.53 8.88 9.15
CA ASP A 377 -8.43 9.65 9.74
C ASP A 377 -7.19 9.72 8.84
N LEU A 378 -7.09 8.86 7.83
CA LEU A 378 -5.89 8.75 6.97
C LEU A 378 -6.10 9.35 5.57
N VAL A 379 -7.35 9.47 5.12
CA VAL A 379 -7.66 9.79 3.73
C VAL A 379 -7.12 11.14 3.28
N LEU A 380 -7.23 12.18 4.12
CA LEU A 380 -6.75 13.52 3.78
C LEU A 380 -5.22 13.62 3.79
N ALA A 381 -4.54 12.86 4.65
CA ALA A 381 -3.09 12.73 4.57
C ALA A 381 -2.65 12.08 3.25
N GLY A 382 -3.38 11.05 2.79
CA GLY A 382 -3.17 10.47 1.45
C GLY A 382 -3.37 11.49 0.33
N CYS A 383 -4.46 12.26 0.38
CA CYS A 383 -4.71 13.35 -0.58
C CYS A 383 -3.58 14.39 -0.56
N ALA A 384 -3.05 14.77 0.61
CA ALA A 384 -1.97 15.74 0.71
C ALA A 384 -0.65 15.23 0.08
N ILE A 385 -0.32 13.95 0.25
CA ILE A 385 0.85 13.34 -0.42
C ILE A 385 0.66 13.35 -1.94
N LEU A 386 -0.51 12.96 -2.41
CA LEU A 386 -0.83 12.97 -3.84
C LEU A 386 -0.79 14.39 -4.42
N GLU A 387 -1.37 15.37 -3.72
CA GLU A 387 -1.37 16.79 -4.09
C GLU A 387 0.07 17.33 -4.19
N ALA A 388 0.95 16.99 -3.25
CA ALA A 388 2.35 17.37 -3.30
C ALA A 388 3.06 16.82 -4.55
N ILE A 389 2.79 15.56 -4.92
CA ILE A 389 3.32 14.92 -6.13
C ILE A 389 2.79 15.64 -7.39
N LEU A 390 1.48 15.88 -7.47
CA LEU A 390 0.84 16.51 -8.63
C LEU A 390 1.27 17.97 -8.83
N ARG A 391 1.45 18.74 -7.75
CA ARG A 391 2.00 20.10 -7.80
C ARG A 391 3.47 20.11 -8.24
N LEU A 392 4.24 19.09 -7.87
CA LEU A 392 5.64 19.00 -8.26
C LEU A 392 5.82 18.56 -9.72
N TRP A 393 5.05 17.57 -10.15
CA TRP A 393 5.05 17.03 -11.51
C TRP A 393 3.63 17.05 -12.10
N PRO A 394 3.21 18.19 -12.67
CA PRO A 394 1.88 18.33 -13.26
C PRO A 394 1.61 17.33 -14.38
N ALA A 395 0.39 16.83 -14.43
CA ALA A 395 -0.10 15.93 -15.47
C ALA A 395 -1.59 16.16 -15.73
N GLU A 396 -2.10 15.74 -16.87
CA GLU A 396 -3.53 15.81 -17.17
C GLU A 396 -4.32 14.72 -16.42
N ARG A 397 -3.72 13.54 -16.30
CA ARG A 397 -4.35 12.35 -15.73
C ARG A 397 -3.31 11.42 -15.09
N LEU A 398 -3.76 10.63 -14.13
CA LEU A 398 -3.00 9.54 -13.54
C LEU A 398 -3.76 8.23 -13.71
N ARG A 399 -3.03 7.13 -13.82
CA ARG A 399 -3.59 5.79 -13.88
C ARG A 399 -3.50 5.13 -12.52
N VAL A 400 -4.58 4.47 -12.12
CA VAL A 400 -4.67 3.77 -10.85
C VAL A 400 -4.20 2.33 -11.04
N ALA A 401 -3.31 1.89 -10.18
CA ALA A 401 -2.94 0.49 -10.04
C ALA A 401 -3.47 -0.02 -8.69
N ASP A 402 -4.42 -0.96 -8.70
CA ASP A 402 -4.62 -1.82 -7.52
C ASP A 402 -3.67 -3.02 -7.58
N ARG A 403 -2.47 -2.77 -8.10
CA ARG A 403 -1.37 -3.73 -8.21
C ARG A 403 -0.12 -3.03 -7.71
N GLY A 404 0.71 -3.75 -6.98
CA GLY A 404 1.96 -3.22 -6.46
C GLY A 404 2.84 -4.34 -5.98
N LEU A 405 3.34 -4.21 -4.76
CA LEU A 405 4.31 -5.11 -4.16
C LEU A 405 3.96 -6.61 -4.30
N ARG A 406 2.72 -7.00 -3.97
CA ARG A 406 2.29 -8.41 -4.01
C ARG A 406 2.27 -8.98 -5.42
N GLU A 407 1.75 -8.22 -6.38
CA GLU A 407 1.72 -8.61 -7.79
C GLU A 407 3.14 -8.66 -8.38
N GLY A 408 4.02 -7.76 -7.95
CA GLY A 408 5.45 -7.79 -8.26
C GLY A 408 6.11 -9.07 -7.75
N ILE A 409 5.88 -9.42 -6.48
CA ILE A 409 6.38 -10.65 -5.87
C ILE A 409 5.92 -11.89 -6.65
N LEU A 410 4.60 -12.04 -6.86
CA LEU A 410 4.05 -13.20 -7.59
C LEU A 410 4.65 -13.30 -9.00
N THR A 411 4.76 -12.16 -9.67
CA THR A 411 5.32 -12.06 -11.01
C THR A 411 6.79 -12.49 -11.04
N THR A 412 7.61 -12.03 -10.09
CA THR A 412 9.01 -12.41 -9.95
C THR A 412 9.16 -13.91 -9.68
N LEU A 413 8.42 -14.47 -8.70
CA LEU A 413 8.47 -15.90 -8.37
C LEU A 413 8.13 -16.77 -9.59
N MET A 414 7.05 -16.45 -10.31
CA MET A 414 6.64 -17.20 -11.50
C MET A 414 7.63 -17.05 -12.67
N MET A 415 8.29 -15.89 -12.80
CA MET A 415 9.33 -15.68 -13.82
C MET A 415 10.59 -16.51 -13.56
N GLU A 416 11.05 -16.54 -12.30
CA GLU A 416 12.19 -17.36 -11.86
C GLU A 416 11.95 -18.85 -12.10
N ASP A 417 10.74 -19.32 -11.83
CA ASP A 417 10.34 -20.71 -12.07
C ASP A 417 10.11 -21.03 -13.56
N GLY A 418 10.29 -20.05 -14.46
CA GLY A 418 10.22 -20.25 -15.91
C GLY A 418 8.82 -20.55 -16.44
N VAL A 419 7.77 -20.24 -15.67
CA VAL A 419 6.35 -20.51 -15.97
C VAL A 419 5.96 -20.06 -17.38
N TRP A 420 6.43 -18.88 -17.81
CA TRP A 420 6.11 -18.32 -19.14
C TRP A 420 7.17 -18.61 -20.21
N ARG A 421 8.28 -19.30 -19.87
CA ARG A 421 9.31 -19.73 -20.83
C ARG A 421 8.92 -21.05 -21.54
N ALA A 422 8.21 -21.94 -20.84
CA ALA A 422 7.86 -23.28 -21.33
C ALA A 422 6.96 -23.30 -22.60
N GLY A 423 6.15 -22.27 -22.82
CA GLY A 423 5.27 -22.16 -24.00
C GLY A 423 5.99 -22.01 -25.35
N ARG A 424 7.29 -21.67 -25.36
CA ARG A 424 8.07 -21.47 -26.60
C ARG A 424 8.61 -22.77 -27.20
N ARG A 425 8.91 -23.79 -26.39
CA ARG A 425 9.53 -25.04 -26.89
C ARG A 425 8.54 -25.93 -27.66
N ARG A 426 7.28 -25.97 -27.23
CA ARG A 426 6.20 -26.73 -27.91
C ARG A 426 5.88 -26.22 -29.32
N ARG A 427 6.21 -24.96 -29.64
CA ARG A 427 5.92 -24.34 -30.94
C ARG A 427 7.01 -24.55 -32.00
N ARG A 428 8.22 -24.99 -31.61
CA ARG A 428 9.30 -25.34 -32.54
C ARG A 428 9.36 -26.83 -32.90
N GLY A 429 8.75 -27.71 -32.11
CA GLY A 429 8.75 -29.16 -32.36
C GLY A 429 7.69 -29.67 -33.36
N GLY A 430 6.69 -28.85 -33.72
CA GLY A 430 5.54 -29.29 -34.53
C GLY A 430 5.64 -29.04 -36.04
N ARG A 431 6.80 -28.64 -36.57
CA ARG A 431 6.93 -28.26 -38.00
C ARG A 431 7.87 -29.13 -38.83
N ASN A 432 8.30 -30.29 -38.34
CA ASN A 432 9.27 -31.13 -39.06
C ASN A 432 8.97 -32.63 -39.08
N GLN A 433 7.70 -33.02 -39.28
CA GLN A 433 7.35 -34.37 -39.74
C GLN A 433 6.21 -34.27 -40.74
N GLY A 434 6.50 -34.52 -42.01
CA GLY A 434 5.52 -34.49 -43.10
C GLY A 434 6.07 -34.02 -44.43
N ARG A 435 7.23 -34.55 -44.88
CA ARG A 435 7.61 -34.58 -46.29
C ARG A 435 8.78 -35.55 -46.53
N SER A 436 8.40 -36.78 -46.83
CA SER A 436 9.15 -37.81 -47.56
C SER A 436 8.04 -38.76 -48.04
N GLY A 437 7.67 -38.82 -49.32
CA GLY A 437 8.57 -38.87 -50.47
C GLY A 437 8.91 -40.33 -50.68
#